data_AF-A0A1N6IX81-F1
#
_entry.id   AF-A0A1N6IX81-F1
#
_cell.length_a   1.000
_cell.length_b   1.000
_cell.length_c   1.000
_cell.angle_alpha   90.00
_cell.angle_beta   90.00
_cell.angle_gamma   90.00
#
_symmetry.space_group_name_H-M   'P 1'
#
loop_
_entity.id
_entity.type
_entity.pdbx_description
1 polymer ?
#
loop_
_entity_poly.entity_id
_entity_poly.type
_entity_poly.pdbx_seq_one_letter_code
_entity_poly.pdbx_strand_id
1 'polypeptide(L)' 'MSQKDLLDLYDQLSLSFSPIEKLFQTMSAIDAKKHGSLTTNYGEIGERLSEQFKKELHKLLVQSDGELD' A
#
# COMPACT_ATOMS: atom_id res chain seq x y z
N MET A 1 -7.24 22.76 1.47
CA MET A 1 -6.78 22.12 0.22
C MET A 1 -8.01 21.82 -0.62
N SER A 2 -7.93 21.97 -1.94
CA SER A 2 -9.02 21.53 -2.81
C SER A 2 -9.07 19.99 -2.85
N GLN A 3 -10.23 19.42 -3.18
CA GLN A 3 -10.39 17.97 -3.37
C GLN A 3 -9.38 17.42 -4.40
N LYS A 4 -9.10 18.20 -5.44
CA LYS A 4 -8.08 17.88 -6.43
C LYS A 4 -6.69 17.76 -5.79
N ASP A 5 -6.32 18.68 -4.90
CA ASP A 5 -5.02 18.64 -4.22
C ASP A 5 -4.87 17.40 -3.32
N LEU A 6 -5.97 16.95 -2.68
CA LEU A 6 -5.97 15.74 -1.85
C LEU A 6 -5.85 14.46 -2.68
N LEU A 7 -6.52 14.40 -3.85
CA LEU A 7 -6.40 13.30 -4.79
C LEU A 7 -5.02 13.25 -5.44
N ASP A 8 -4.48 14.39 -5.87
CA ASP A 8 -3.13 14.50 -6.42
C ASP A 8 -2.08 14.06 -5.38
N LEU A 9 -2.26 14.41 -4.11
CA LEU A 9 -1.40 13.97 -3.02
C LEU A 9 -1.52 12.46 -2.76
N TYR A 10 -2.75 11.90 -2.77
CA TYR A 10 -2.97 10.46 -2.65
C TYR A 10 -2.24 9.69 -3.74
N ASP A 11 -2.34 10.14 -4.99
CA ASP A 11 -1.69 9.52 -6.14
C ASP A 11 -0.17 9.58 -6.02
N GLN A 12 0.39 10.74 -5.64
CA GLN A 12 1.84 10.89 -5.45
C GLN A 12 2.39 9.97 -4.35
N LEU A 13 1.69 9.88 -3.22
CA LEU A 13 2.09 9.01 -2.11
C LEU A 13 1.95 7.53 -2.50
N SER A 14 0.87 7.16 -3.19
CA SER A 14 0.66 5.80 -3.68
C SER A 14 1.72 5.38 -4.69
N LEU A 15 2.09 6.26 -5.62
CA LEU A 15 3.16 6.03 -6.59
C LEU A 15 4.52 5.90 -5.90
N SER A 16 4.80 6.74 -4.91
CA SER A 16 6.06 6.70 -4.15
C SER A 16 6.20 5.41 -3.33
N PHE A 17 5.08 4.83 -2.89
CA PHE A 17 5.06 3.58 -2.13
C PHE A 17 5.03 2.32 -3.01
N SER A 18 4.62 2.43 -4.29
CA SER A 18 4.52 1.30 -5.23
C SER A 18 5.78 0.40 -5.32
N PRO A 19 7.03 0.92 -5.28
CA PRO A 19 8.21 0.06 -5.30
C PRO A 19 8.30 -0.91 -4.12
N ILE A 20 7.84 -0.49 -2.94
CA ILE A 20 7.85 -1.31 -1.71
C ILE A 20 6.81 -2.43 -1.84
N GLU A 21 5.61 -2.12 -2.34
CA GLU A 21 4.59 -3.13 -2.61
C GLU A 21 5.06 -4.17 -3.64
N LYS A 22 5.69 -3.72 -4.73
CA LYS A 22 6.26 -4.63 -5.76
C LYS A 22 7.35 -5.54 -5.21
N LEU A 23 8.14 -5.05 -4.26
CA LEU A 23 9.14 -5.87 -3.58
C LEU A 23 8.46 -7.01 -2.80
N PHE A 24 7.41 -6.71 -2.04
CA PHE A 24 6.67 -7.73 -1.29
C PHE A 24 5.96 -8.73 -2.19
N GLN A 25 5.35 -8.29 -3.28
CA GLN A 25 4.77 -9.16 -4.32
C GLN A 25 5.81 -10.08 -4.96
N THR A 26 7.03 -9.57 -5.17
CA THR A 26 8.12 -10.41 -5.66
C THR A 26 8.48 -11.45 -4.61
N MET A 27 8.63 -11.05 -3.34
CA MET A 27 8.99 -11.94 -2.25
C MET A 27 7.96 -13.06 -2.00
N SER A 28 6.67 -12.76 -2.09
CA SER A 28 5.59 -13.75 -1.92
C SER A 28 5.49 -14.72 -3.10
N ALA A 29 5.79 -14.26 -4.31
CA ALA A 29 5.73 -15.07 -5.53
C ALA A 29 6.96 -15.98 -5.71
N ILE A 30 8.01 -15.78 -4.94
CA ILE A 30 9.22 -16.62 -5.00
C ILE A 30 8.89 -18.04 -4.50
N ASP A 31 9.43 -19.05 -5.20
CA ASP A 31 9.33 -20.45 -4.83
C ASP A 31 9.93 -20.71 -3.43
N ALA A 32 9.05 -20.93 -2.46
CA ALA A 32 9.41 -21.21 -1.06
C ALA A 32 10.33 -22.43 -0.92
N LYS A 33 10.28 -23.39 -1.86
CA LYS A 33 11.18 -24.56 -1.85
C LYS A 33 12.61 -24.20 -2.23
N LYS A 34 12.83 -23.10 -2.97
CA LYS A 34 14.14 -22.64 -3.42
C LYS A 34 14.73 -21.54 -2.52
N HIS A 35 13.89 -20.68 -1.95
CA HIS A 35 14.33 -19.48 -1.22
C HIS A 35 13.86 -19.39 0.24
N GLY A 36 13.21 -20.45 0.72
CA GLY A 36 12.77 -20.59 2.10
C GLY A 36 11.41 -19.92 2.37
N SER A 37 10.65 -20.51 3.28
CA SER A 37 9.33 -20.02 3.69
C SER A 37 9.36 -18.64 4.33
N LEU A 38 10.50 -18.24 4.91
CA LEU A 38 10.65 -16.94 5.58
C LEU A 38 10.48 -15.76 4.60
N THR A 39 11.10 -15.84 3.43
CA THR A 39 10.99 -14.81 2.38
C THR A 39 9.54 -14.68 1.90
N THR A 40 8.89 -15.82 1.62
CA THR A 40 7.48 -15.86 1.20
C THR A 40 6.57 -15.27 2.28
N ASN A 41 6.76 -15.66 3.54
CA ASN A 41 5.97 -15.14 4.66
C ASN A 41 6.13 -13.62 4.83
N TYR A 42 7.35 -13.08 4.71
CA TYR A 42 7.57 -11.63 4.77
C TYR A 42 6.95 -10.91 3.56
N GLY A 43 6.96 -11.52 2.38
CA GLY A 43 6.24 -11.03 1.20
C GLY A 43 4.74 -10.92 1.47
N GLU A 44 4.11 -12.00 1.95
CA GLU A 44 2.67 -12.01 2.26
C GLU A 44 2.27 -10.98 3.34
N ILE A 45 3.08 -10.85 4.40
CA ILE A 45 2.84 -9.83 5.43
C ILE A 45 2.96 -8.42 4.84
N GLY A 46 4.01 -8.18 4.05
CA GLY A 46 4.26 -6.89 3.43
C GLY A 46 3.18 -6.47 2.42
N GLU A 47 2.61 -7.41 1.68
CA GLU A 47 1.44 -7.15 0.83
C GLU A 47 0.22 -6.71 1.64
N ARG A 48 -0.11 -7.42 2.72
CA ARG A 48 -1.22 -7.04 3.61
C ARG A 48 -1.03 -5.66 4.23
N LEU A 49 0.19 -5.33 4.63
CA LEU A 49 0.51 -4.00 5.15
C LEU A 49 0.38 -2.92 4.07
N SER A 50 0.76 -3.23 2.82
CA SER A 50 0.61 -2.31 1.68
C SER A 50 -0.86 -2.02 1.37
N GLU A 51 -1.72 -3.03 1.43
CA GLU A 51 -3.16 -2.86 1.30
C GLU A 51 -3.76 -2.01 2.43
N GLN A 52 -3.35 -2.27 3.68
CA GLN A 52 -3.80 -1.50 4.83
C GLN A 52 -3.36 -0.03 4.72
N PHE A 53 -2.10 0.21 4.34
CA PHE A 53 -1.59 1.57 4.11
C PHE A 53 -2.46 2.33 3.10
N LYS A 54 -2.77 1.75 1.94
CA LYS A 54 -3.61 2.41 0.93
C LYS A 54 -5.02 2.72 1.43
N LYS A 55 -5.61 1.80 2.20
CA LYS A 55 -6.95 1.99 2.80
C LYS A 55 -6.96 3.13 3.81
N GLU A 56 -5.99 3.15 4.73
CA GLU A 56 -5.89 4.22 5.73
C GLU A 56 -5.53 5.57 5.09
N LEU A 57 -4.63 5.56 4.09
CA LEU A 57 -4.28 6.76 3.35
C LEU A 57 -5.50 7.34 2.61
N HIS A 58 -6.29 6.49 1.96
CA HIS A 58 -7.53 6.90 1.29
C HIS A 58 -8.55 7.44 2.31
N LYS A 59 -8.70 6.79 3.46
CA LYS A 59 -9.59 7.26 4.53
C LYS A 59 -9.18 8.65 5.04
N LEU A 60 -7.91 8.85 5.34
CA LEU A 60 -7.40 10.12 5.88
C LEU A 60 -7.43 11.28 4.87
N LEU A 61 -7.29 11.01 3.58
CA LEU A 61 -7.21 12.05 2.55
C LEU A 61 -8.54 12.29 1.82
N VAL A 62 -9.42 11.29 1.76
CA VAL A 62 -10.64 11.32 0.94
C VAL A 62 -11.92 11.20 1.78
N GLN A 63 -11.90 10.51 2.93
CA GLN A 63 -13.10 10.39 3.79
C GLN A 63 -13.23 11.49 4.85
N SER A 64 -12.17 12.25 5.15
CA SER A 64 -12.20 13.35 6.13
C SER A 64 -13.10 14.52 5.76
N ASP A 65 -13.68 14.53 4.56
CA ASP A 65 -14.58 15.58 4.06
C ASP A 65 -16.07 15.16 4.10
N GLY A 66 -16.39 13.94 4.56
CA GLY A 66 -17.77 13.44 4.67
C GLY A 66 -18.43 13.62 6.04
N GLU A 67 -17.70 14.15 7.04
CA GLU A 67 -18.18 14.43 8.41
C GLU A 67 -18.29 15.93 8.72
N LEU A 68 -18.22 16.79 7.70
CA LEU A 68 -18.49 18.22 7.81
C LEU A 68 -19.72 18.61 6.99
N ASP A 69 -20.86 18.01 7.33
CA ASP A 69 -22.20 18.52 7.02
C ASP A 69 -23.10 18.35 8.26
#